data_AF-A0A4U8WNI5-F1
#
_entry.id   AF-A0A4U8WNI5-F1
#
_cell.length_a   1.000
_cell.length_b   1.000
_cell.length_c   1.000
_cell.angle_alpha   90.00
_cell.angle_beta   90.00
_cell.angle_gamma   90.00
#
_symmetry.space_group_name_H-M   'P 1'
#
loop_
_entity.id
_entity.type
_entity.pdbx_description
1 polymer ?
#
loop_
_entity_poly.entity_id
_entity_poly.type
_entity_poly.pdbx_seq_one_letter_code
_entity_poly.pdbx_strand_id
1 'polypeptide(L)'
;MESGSTEQDNSIFREFPAAIPQKITILNADHSNNDKKKVGNAEVGDIVQTPDSHGANFNKRRDGTYENRKTGEIWDKSHTQHSGGEEWKLGIGKNAPTKNNKVTVSREDRKVLKINKSK
;
A
#
# COMPACT_ATOMS: atom_id res chain seq x y z
N MET A 1 45.07 -33.27 55.29
CA MET A 1 45.16 -32.46 54.05
C MET A 1 43.81 -31.80 53.89
N GLU A 2 43.85 -30.49 53.73
CA GLU A 2 42.79 -29.50 53.92
C GLU A 2 41.54 -29.65 53.07
N SER A 3 40.44 -29.14 53.63
CA SER A 3 39.14 -28.85 53.03
C SER A 3 39.22 -27.80 51.91
N GLY A 4 38.35 -27.88 50.90
CA GLY A 4 38.15 -26.82 49.90
C GLY A 4 36.79 -26.94 49.21
N SER A 5 35.97 -25.91 49.35
CA SER A 5 34.54 -25.77 49.07
C SER A 5 34.21 -25.16 47.70
N THR A 6 33.04 -25.55 47.15
CA THR A 6 32.11 -24.82 46.22
C THR A 6 32.69 -24.26 44.92
N GLU A 7 32.00 -24.35 43.78
CA GLU A 7 31.02 -23.34 43.34
C GLU A 7 30.04 -23.93 42.30
N GLN A 8 28.74 -23.84 42.60
CA GLN A 8 27.69 -23.86 41.59
C GLN A 8 27.77 -22.52 40.85
N ASP A 9 28.22 -22.54 39.59
CA ASP A 9 28.05 -21.38 38.71
C ASP A 9 26.57 -21.27 38.32
N ASN A 10 25.81 -20.59 39.18
CA ASN A 10 24.49 -20.08 38.88
C ASN A 10 24.66 -18.86 37.96
N SER A 11 25.05 -19.11 36.70
CA SER A 11 25.08 -18.09 35.68
C SER A 11 23.63 -17.71 35.34
N ILE A 12 23.18 -16.65 36.03
CA ILE A 12 21.94 -15.92 35.79
C ILE A 12 21.73 -15.80 34.28
N PHE A 13 20.77 -16.56 33.74
CA PHE A 13 20.19 -16.27 32.45
C PHE A 13 19.54 -14.90 32.60
N ARG A 14 20.25 -13.86 32.15
CA ARG A 14 19.64 -12.54 31.94
C ARG A 14 18.52 -12.79 30.94
N GLU A 15 17.28 -12.75 31.41
CA GLU A 15 16.13 -12.63 30.52
C GLU A 15 16.37 -11.38 29.69
N PHE A 16 16.82 -11.59 28.45
CA PHE A 16 16.74 -10.54 27.45
C PHE A 16 15.28 -10.13 27.41
N PRO A 17 14.95 -8.82 27.49
CA PRO A 17 13.56 -8.41 27.35
C PRO A 17 13.03 -9.04 26.08
N ALA A 18 11.90 -9.76 26.19
CA ALA A 18 11.26 -10.41 25.05
C ALA A 18 11.25 -9.41 23.91
N ALA A 19 11.91 -9.76 22.79
CA ALA A 19 11.99 -8.89 21.64
C ALA A 19 10.57 -8.41 21.34
N ILE A 20 10.32 -7.10 21.52
CA ILE A 20 9.04 -6.52 21.14
C ILE A 20 8.90 -6.89 19.66
N PRO A 21 7.86 -7.65 19.26
CA PRO A 21 7.68 -7.96 17.85
C PRO A 21 7.39 -6.63 17.17
N GLN A 22 8.43 -6.01 16.62
CA GLN A 22 8.22 -4.96 15.65
C GLN A 22 7.44 -5.63 14.53
N LYS A 23 6.24 -5.12 14.25
CA LYS A 23 5.50 -5.47 13.05
C LYS A 23 6.30 -4.96 11.85
N ILE A 24 7.35 -5.70 11.47
CA ILE A 24 8.08 -5.47 10.24
C ILE A 24 7.32 -6.22 9.16
N THR A 25 6.55 -5.47 8.37
CA THR A 25 6.16 -5.96 7.05
C THR A 25 5.98 -4.76 6.15
N ILE A 26 7.03 -4.39 5.41
CA ILE A 26 6.85 -3.67 4.14
C ILE A 26 7.59 -4.45 3.08
N LEU A 27 6.99 -5.57 2.68
CA LEU A 27 7.06 -5.96 1.28
C LEU A 27 5.85 -5.26 0.66
N ASN A 28 6.09 -4.09 0.04
CA ASN A 28 5.07 -3.48 -0.82
C ASN A 28 4.64 -4.55 -1.81
N ALA A 29 3.36 -4.89 -1.83
CA ALA A 29 2.88 -5.96 -2.69
C ALA A 29 2.77 -5.43 -4.12
N ASP A 30 3.22 -6.24 -5.08
CA ASP A 30 3.06 -5.95 -6.49
C ASP A 30 1.79 -6.63 -7.02
N HIS A 31 0.76 -5.82 -7.27
CA HIS A 31 -0.51 -6.25 -7.86
C HIS A 31 -0.59 -5.94 -9.36
N SER A 32 0.52 -5.59 -10.02
CA SER A 32 0.54 -5.25 -11.45
C SER A 32 0.01 -6.37 -12.35
N ASN A 33 0.09 -7.63 -11.92
CA ASN A 33 -0.43 -8.79 -12.65
C ASN A 33 -1.81 -9.28 -12.15
N ASN A 34 -2.46 -8.56 -11.24
CA ASN A 34 -3.75 -8.95 -10.67
C ASN A 34 -4.88 -8.04 -11.16
N ASP A 35 -5.53 -8.44 -12.26
CA ASP A 35 -6.60 -7.67 -12.91
C ASP A 35 -7.87 -7.51 -12.06
N LYS A 36 -8.07 -8.34 -11.04
CA LYS A 36 -9.24 -8.32 -10.14
C LYS A 36 -8.97 -7.60 -8.82
N LYS A 37 -7.72 -7.22 -8.52
CA LYS A 37 -7.38 -6.52 -7.27
C LYS A 37 -8.00 -5.13 -7.29
N LYS A 38 -8.87 -4.88 -6.33
CA LYS A 38 -9.40 -3.54 -6.03
C LYS A 38 -8.32 -2.69 -5.38
N VAL A 39 -7.94 -1.61 -6.04
CA VAL A 39 -6.91 -0.67 -5.54
C VAL A 39 -7.43 0.13 -4.35
N GLY A 40 -8.75 0.31 -4.20
CA GLY A 40 -9.34 0.89 -2.99
C GLY A 40 -9.05 0.11 -1.70
N ASN A 41 -8.61 -1.15 -1.81
CA ASN A 41 -8.21 -2.03 -0.72
C ASN A 41 -6.70 -2.33 -0.70
N ALA A 42 -5.91 -1.61 -1.49
CA ALA A 42 -4.44 -1.67 -1.43
C ALA A 42 -3.92 -0.89 -0.21
N GLU A 43 -2.65 -1.10 0.11
CA GLU A 43 -1.93 -0.35 1.13
C GLU A 43 -1.02 0.71 0.50
N VAL A 44 -0.58 1.69 1.29
CA VAL A 44 0.39 2.69 0.82
C VAL A 44 1.71 1.99 0.52
N GLY A 45 2.26 2.23 -0.67
CA GLY A 45 3.47 1.60 -1.18
C GLY A 45 3.23 0.47 -2.19
N ASP A 46 2.03 -0.14 -2.20
CA ASP A 46 1.67 -1.19 -3.16
C ASP A 46 1.77 -0.71 -4.62
N ILE A 47 2.22 -1.59 -5.52
CA ILE A 47 2.23 -1.35 -6.96
C ILE A 47 0.92 -1.88 -7.56
N VAL A 48 0.27 -1.08 -8.40
CA VAL A 48 -1.06 -1.40 -8.94
C VAL A 48 -1.16 -1.18 -10.44
N GLN A 49 -2.22 -1.71 -11.05
CA GLN A 49 -2.56 -1.39 -12.44
C GLN A 49 -3.16 0.02 -12.53
N THR A 50 -2.74 0.75 -13.56
CA THR A 50 -3.20 2.12 -13.86
C THR A 50 -3.69 2.20 -15.31
N PRO A 51 -4.46 3.23 -15.68
CA PRO A 51 -4.89 3.42 -17.07
C PRO A 51 -3.73 3.47 -18.07
N ASP A 52 -2.55 3.96 -17.67
CA ASP A 52 -1.38 4.03 -18.58
C ASP A 52 -0.66 2.69 -18.72
N SER A 53 -0.56 1.93 -17.64
CA SER A 53 0.16 0.65 -17.67
C SER A 53 -0.67 -0.49 -18.26
N HIS A 54 -1.99 -0.43 -18.09
CA HIS A 54 -2.91 -1.50 -18.46
C HIS A 54 -4.17 -0.97 -19.16
N GLY A 55 -4.01 -0.04 -20.10
CA GLY A 55 -5.13 0.67 -20.74
C GLY A 55 -6.24 -0.23 -21.30
N ALA A 56 -5.93 -1.46 -21.75
CA ALA A 56 -6.94 -2.44 -22.21
C ALA A 56 -7.95 -2.86 -21.12
N ASN A 57 -7.56 -2.76 -19.84
CA ASN A 57 -8.40 -3.04 -18.68
C ASN A 57 -9.27 -1.83 -18.28
N PHE A 58 -9.16 -0.69 -18.96
CA PHE A 58 -9.87 0.53 -18.62
C PHE A 58 -10.73 1.02 -19.79
N ASN A 59 -11.95 1.43 -19.48
CA ASN A 59 -12.81 2.14 -20.41
C ASN A 59 -12.75 3.63 -20.11
N LYS A 60 -12.37 4.45 -21.11
CA LYS A 60 -12.50 5.89 -21.00
C LYS A 60 -13.97 6.29 -21.07
N ARG A 61 -14.43 7.06 -20.07
CA ARG A 61 -15.79 7.57 -19.96
C ARG A 61 -15.88 8.94 -20.65
N ARG A 62 -17.11 9.38 -20.94
CA ARG A 62 -17.38 10.64 -21.66
C ARG A 62 -16.90 11.88 -20.89
N ASP A 63 -16.83 11.79 -19.57
CA ASP A 63 -16.36 12.84 -18.65
C ASP A 63 -14.83 12.91 -18.55
N GLY A 64 -14.10 12.08 -19.30
CA GLY A 64 -12.63 12.03 -19.27
C GLY A 64 -12.05 11.12 -18.19
N THR A 65 -12.89 10.57 -17.30
CA THR A 65 -12.47 9.57 -16.31
C THR A 65 -12.29 8.20 -16.95
N TYR A 66 -11.68 7.26 -16.22
CA TYR A 66 -11.45 5.88 -16.65
C TYR A 66 -12.09 4.92 -15.66
N GLU A 67 -12.80 3.92 -16.16
CA GLU A 67 -13.37 2.85 -15.35
C GLU A 67 -12.59 1.57 -15.57
N ASN A 68 -12.09 0.95 -14.49
CA ASN A 68 -11.51 -0.38 -14.57
C ASN A 68 -12.63 -1.39 -14.87
N ARG A 69 -12.51 -2.10 -15.99
CA ARG A 69 -13.50 -3.06 -16.52
C ARG A 69 -13.75 -4.25 -15.60
N LYS A 70 -12.80 -4.58 -14.73
CA LYS A 70 -12.83 -5.74 -13.82
C LYS A 70 -13.36 -5.37 -12.45
N THR A 71 -12.95 -4.23 -11.91
CA THR A 71 -13.28 -3.81 -10.54
C THR A 71 -14.44 -2.82 -10.46
N GLY A 72 -14.74 -2.12 -11.56
CA GLY A 72 -15.69 -0.99 -11.62
C GLY A 72 -15.19 0.27 -10.90
N GLU A 73 -13.90 0.33 -10.57
CA GLU A 73 -13.31 1.47 -9.89
C GLU A 73 -13.08 2.62 -10.88
N ILE A 74 -13.35 3.84 -10.43
CA ILE A 74 -13.27 5.05 -11.26
C ILE A 74 -11.97 5.80 -10.96
N TRP A 75 -11.25 6.12 -12.03
CA TRP A 75 -9.94 6.74 -12.05
C TRP A 75 -10.01 8.08 -12.78
N ASP A 76 -9.38 9.09 -12.21
CA ASP A 76 -9.27 10.41 -12.80
C ASP A 76 -7.82 10.85 -12.81
N LYS A 77 -7.41 11.51 -13.90
CA LYS A 77 -6.07 12.06 -14.00
C LYS A 77 -5.97 13.20 -13.00
N SER A 78 -4.91 13.22 -12.20
CA SER A 78 -4.75 14.31 -11.24
C SER A 78 -4.44 15.61 -11.97
N HIS A 79 -5.24 16.64 -11.68
CA HIS A 79 -5.00 18.01 -12.10
C HIS A 79 -4.02 18.77 -11.18
N THR A 80 -3.52 18.10 -10.13
CA THR A 80 -2.58 18.66 -9.14
C THR A 80 -1.43 17.70 -8.92
N GLN A 81 -0.21 18.20 -8.76
CA GLN A 81 0.97 17.40 -8.45
C GLN A 81 1.37 17.70 -7.01
N HIS A 82 1.29 16.71 -6.12
CA HIS A 82 1.68 16.87 -4.72
C HIS A 82 3.02 16.21 -4.41
N SER A 83 3.46 15.28 -5.26
CA SER A 83 4.71 14.53 -5.09
C SER A 83 5.74 14.78 -6.19
N GLY A 84 5.61 15.88 -6.94
CA GLY A 84 6.57 16.27 -7.99
C GLY A 84 6.46 15.53 -9.32
N GLY A 85 5.53 14.57 -9.44
CA GLY A 85 5.25 13.80 -10.65
C GLY A 85 3.75 13.79 -11.02
N GLU A 86 3.41 13.22 -12.17
CA GLU A 86 2.00 13.03 -12.54
C GLU A 86 1.34 11.96 -11.65
N GLU A 87 0.06 12.14 -11.34
CA GLU A 87 -0.68 11.30 -10.40
C GLU A 87 -2.01 10.84 -10.98
N TRP A 88 -2.46 9.67 -10.53
CA TRP A 88 -3.83 9.20 -10.68
C TRP A 88 -4.57 9.36 -9.36
N LYS A 89 -5.85 9.74 -9.46
CA LYS A 89 -6.79 9.74 -8.35
C LYS A 89 -7.82 8.66 -8.60
N LEU A 90 -7.91 7.72 -7.68
CA LEU A 90 -8.88 6.65 -7.69
C LEU A 90 -9.98 6.95 -6.67
N GLY A 91 -11.25 6.84 -7.06
CA GLY A 91 -12.35 6.90 -6.11
C GLY A 91 -12.51 5.61 -5.31
N ILE A 92 -12.89 5.75 -4.04
CA ILE A 92 -13.13 4.58 -3.18
C ILE A 92 -14.49 3.96 -3.52
N GLY A 93 -14.49 2.65 -3.79
CA GLY A 93 -15.67 1.94 -4.25
C GLY A 93 -15.89 2.11 -5.76
N LYS A 94 -17.14 2.33 -6.18
CA LYS A 94 -17.52 2.56 -7.59
C LYS A 94 -17.81 4.04 -7.89
N ASN A 95 -17.34 4.93 -7.02
CA ASN A 95 -17.58 6.36 -7.11
C ASN A 95 -16.36 7.06 -7.74
N ALA A 96 -16.56 8.25 -8.29
CA ALA A 96 -15.47 9.11 -8.72
C ALA A 96 -14.62 9.59 -7.51
N PRO A 97 -13.32 9.88 -7.70
CA PRO A 97 -12.46 10.39 -6.64
C PRO A 97 -12.95 11.75 -6.14
N THR A 98 -13.01 11.92 -4.81
CA THR A 98 -13.35 13.19 -4.17
C THR A 98 -12.22 13.69 -3.28
N LYS A 99 -12.34 14.91 -2.72
CA LYS A 99 -11.32 15.48 -1.83
C LYS A 99 -11.02 14.56 -0.63
N ASN A 100 -12.06 13.99 -0.02
CA ASN A 100 -11.93 13.22 1.22
C ASN A 100 -12.02 11.71 1.01
N ASN A 101 -12.37 11.26 -0.20
CA ASN A 101 -12.54 9.85 -0.50
C ASN A 101 -11.84 9.49 -1.82
N LYS A 102 -10.55 9.17 -1.71
CA LYS A 102 -9.70 8.79 -2.85
C LYS A 102 -8.42 8.08 -2.44
N VAL A 103 -7.88 7.27 -3.35
CA VAL A 103 -6.48 6.82 -3.36
C VAL A 103 -5.70 7.66 -4.37
N THR A 104 -4.51 8.11 -4.00
CA THR A 104 -3.55 8.75 -4.91
C THR A 104 -2.49 7.73 -5.30
N VAL A 105 -2.25 7.57 -6.59
CA VAL A 105 -1.28 6.64 -7.16
C VAL A 105 -0.31 7.42 -8.05
N SER A 106 1.00 7.16 -7.94
CA SER A 106 1.99 7.74 -8.84
C SER A 106 1.77 7.22 -10.27
N ARG A 107 1.81 8.10 -11.27
CA ARG A 107 1.71 7.70 -12.68
C ARG A 107 2.97 6.97 -13.16
N GLU A 108 4.13 7.41 -12.70
CA GLU A 108 5.45 6.88 -13.08
C GLU A 108 5.72 5.53 -12.42
N ASP A 109 5.66 5.50 -11.09
CA ASP A 109 6.03 4.31 -10.31
C ASP A 109 4.87 3.33 -10.13
N ARG A 110 3.64 3.75 -10.42
CA ARG A 110 2.40 2.99 -10.19
C ARG A 110 2.17 2.62 -8.72
N LYS A 111 2.88 3.29 -7.81
CA LYS A 111 2.79 3.08 -6.36
C LYS A 111 1.64 3.86 -5.75
N VAL A 112 0.94 3.24 -4.80
CA VAL A 112 -0.03 3.93 -3.95
C VAL A 112 0.71 4.90 -3.04
N LEU A 113 0.44 6.20 -3.17
CA LEU A 113 1.08 7.26 -2.40
C LEU A 113 0.29 7.62 -1.14
N LYS A 114 -1.04 7.65 -1.25
CA LYS A 114 -1.92 8.10 -0.17
C LYS A 114 -3.31 7.50 -0.29
N ILE A 115 -3.92 7.20 0.85
CA ILE A 115 -5.32 6.76 0.94
C ILE A 115 -6.07 7.72 1.85
N ASN A 116 -7.10 8.39 1.33
CA ASN A 116 -8.05 9.17 2.11
C ASN A 116 -9.40 8.46 2.07
N LYS A 117 -9.88 8.02 3.23
CA LYS A 117 -11.21 7.44 3.40
C LYS A 117 -11.92 8.25 4.47
N SER A 118 -13.04 8.87 4.13
CA SER A 118 -13.94 9.38 5.16
C SER A 118 -14.43 8.20 5.97
N LYS A 119 -14.40 8.33 7.30
CA LYS A 119 -15.15 7.42 8.19
C LYS A 119 -16.64 7.60 7.96
#